data_AF-A0A1V6PFS4-F1
#
_entry.id   AF-A0A1V6PFS4-F1
#
_cell.length_a   1.000
_cell.length_b   1.000
_cell.length_c   1.000
_cell.angle_alpha   90.00
_cell.angle_beta   90.00
_cell.angle_gamma   90.00
#
_symmetry.space_group_name_H-M   'P 1'
#
loop_
_entity.id
_entity.type
_entity.pdbx_description
1 polymer ?
#
loop_
_entity_poly.entity_id
_entity_poly.type
_entity_poly.pdbx_seq_one_letter_code
_entity_poly.pdbx_strand_id
1 'polypeptide(L)'
;MGFPGHAPLVQTSEDTMQAITSFLEKEAIFQRWARLYQADRSWDDDPGPPQGTRLYYACLLGLVTPVQDLIGKGANINTPGGRYDNALQAASVRGHNQIVKLLIDKDSAIVYHTQQALALLLRVT
;
A
#
# COMPACT_ATOMS: atom_id res chain seq x y z
N MET A 1 -46.01 -9.39 11.23
CA MET A 1 -44.58 -9.61 11.56
C MET A 1 -43.75 -9.21 10.35
N GLY A 2 -43.17 -8.00 10.37
CA GLY A 2 -42.27 -7.54 9.31
C GLY A 2 -40.83 -7.82 9.72
N PHE A 3 -40.08 -8.52 8.88
CA PHE A 3 -38.64 -8.71 9.07
C PHE A 3 -37.95 -7.35 8.92
N PRO A 4 -37.10 -6.91 9.87
CA PRO A 4 -36.43 -5.64 9.75
C PRO A 4 -35.41 -5.75 8.62
N GLY A 5 -35.73 -5.09 7.51
CA GLY A 5 -34.87 -4.96 6.35
C GLY A 5 -33.63 -4.13 6.67
N HIS A 6 -32.50 -4.64 6.18
CA HIS A 6 -31.33 -3.89 5.75
C HIS A 6 -30.64 -3.04 6.83
N ALA A 7 -29.66 -3.65 7.50
CA ALA A 7 -28.52 -2.91 8.03
C ALA A 7 -27.93 -2.01 6.92
N PRO A 8 -27.50 -0.77 7.20
CA PRO A 8 -27.11 0.17 6.16
C PRO A 8 -25.86 -0.35 5.42
N LEU A 9 -26.02 -0.65 4.12
CA LEU A 9 -24.94 -1.09 3.21
C LEU A 9 -23.81 -0.05 3.02
N VAL A 10 -23.93 1.14 3.62
CA VAL A 10 -23.00 2.26 3.45
C VAL A 10 -21.89 2.26 4.50
N GLN A 11 -22.14 1.78 5.72
CA GLN A 11 -21.11 1.69 6.77
C GLN A 11 -20.16 0.51 6.56
N THR A 12 -20.66 -0.55 5.91
CA THR A 12 -19.90 -1.80 5.77
C THR A 12 -18.62 -1.63 4.96
N SER A 13 -18.56 -0.72 3.98
CA SER A 13 -17.34 -0.48 3.19
C SER A 13 -16.25 0.28 3.94
N GLU A 14 -16.62 1.26 4.76
CA GLU A 14 -15.64 2.02 5.54
C GLU A 14 -15.11 1.17 6.69
N ASP A 15 -16.00 0.47 7.39
CA ASP A 15 -15.63 -0.45 8.47
C ASP A 15 -14.76 -1.61 7.96
N THR A 16 -15.06 -2.18 6.78
CA THR A 16 -14.17 -3.20 6.18
C THR A 16 -12.82 -2.63 5.78
N MET A 17 -12.77 -1.45 5.17
CA MET A 17 -11.50 -0.83 4.77
C MET A 17 -10.65 -0.45 5.99
N GLN A 18 -11.28 0.00 7.08
CA GLN A 18 -10.62 0.27 8.35
C GLN A 18 -10.12 -1.02 9.00
N ALA A 19 -10.91 -2.10 8.96
CA ALA A 19 -10.49 -3.41 9.44
C ALA A 19 -9.30 -3.95 8.64
N ILE A 20 -9.30 -3.80 7.30
CA ILE A 20 -8.18 -4.17 6.43
C ILE A 20 -6.94 -3.35 6.76
N THR A 21 -7.09 -2.04 7.01
CA THR A 21 -5.99 -1.17 7.43
C THR A 21 -5.41 -1.64 8.76
N SER A 22 -6.25 -1.86 9.77
CA SER A 22 -5.83 -2.37 11.08
C SER A 22 -5.17 -3.76 10.99
N PHE A 23 -5.65 -4.61 10.07
CA PHE A 23 -5.08 -5.92 9.80
C PHE A 23 -3.66 -5.81 9.22
N LEU A 24 -3.47 -4.95 8.22
CA LEU A 24 -2.15 -4.70 7.60
C LEU A 24 -1.16 -4.08 8.59
N GLU A 25 -1.62 -3.27 9.55
CA GLU A 25 -0.77 -2.64 10.55
C GLU A 25 -0.18 -3.64 11.56
N LYS A 26 -0.96 -4.64 11.99
CA LYS A 26 -0.54 -5.61 13.01
C LYS A 26 0.55 -6.54 12.47
N GLU A 27 1.79 -6.32 12.91
CA GLU A 27 2.99 -7.06 12.44
C GLU A 27 2.79 -8.59 12.45
N ALA A 28 2.33 -9.17 13.57
CA ALA A 28 2.15 -10.62 13.68
C ALA A 28 1.07 -11.18 12.74
N ILE A 29 0.06 -10.37 12.39
CA ILE A 29 -1.02 -10.76 11.50
C ILE A 29 -0.59 -10.61 10.05
N PHE A 30 0.04 -9.48 9.71
CA PHE A 30 0.64 -9.25 8.41
C PHE A 30 1.66 -10.35 8.06
N GLN A 31 2.54 -10.72 8.99
CA GLN A 31 3.53 -11.77 8.80
C GLN A 31 2.89 -13.14 8.54
N ARG A 32 1.85 -13.50 9.29
CA ARG A 32 1.11 -14.77 9.07
C ARG A 32 0.35 -14.77 7.75
N TRP A 33 -0.36 -13.68 7.45
CA TRP A 33 -1.08 -13.52 6.21
C TRP A 33 -0.15 -13.58 5.01
N ALA A 34 0.95 -12.85 5.05
CA ALA A 34 1.89 -12.80 3.95
C ALA A 34 2.71 -14.09 3.80
N ARG A 35 2.85 -14.91 4.85
CA ARG A 35 3.31 -16.31 4.73
C ARG A 35 2.27 -17.19 4.02
N LEU A 36 0.99 -17.04 4.35
CA LEU A 36 -0.12 -17.84 3.79
C LEU A 36 -0.49 -17.44 2.35
N TYR A 37 -0.33 -16.16 2.00
CA TYR A 37 -0.86 -15.53 0.79
C TYR A 37 0.25 -14.99 -0.13
N GLN A 38 1.37 -15.69 -0.32
CA GLN A 38 2.31 -15.33 -1.38
C GLN A 38 1.71 -15.62 -2.76
N ALA A 39 0.70 -14.82 -3.15
CA ALA A 39 -0.08 -14.96 -4.37
C ALA A 39 0.75 -14.77 -5.65
N ASP A 40 1.94 -14.18 -5.50
CA ASP A 40 2.91 -13.98 -6.58
C ASP A 40 4.04 -15.04 -6.55
N ARG A 41 3.92 -16.20 -5.87
CA ARG A 41 4.89 -17.31 -5.97
C ARG A 41 4.19 -18.63 -6.28
N SER A 42 4.86 -19.50 -7.05
CA SER A 42 4.35 -20.86 -7.25
C SER A 42 4.41 -21.61 -5.92
N TRP A 43 3.46 -22.51 -5.69
CA TRP A 43 3.26 -23.21 -4.42
C TRP A 43 4.37 -24.23 -4.07
N ASP A 44 5.47 -24.27 -4.83
CA ASP A 44 6.45 -25.36 -4.77
C ASP A 44 7.58 -25.15 -3.74
N ASP A 45 7.70 -23.96 -3.13
CA ASP A 45 8.72 -23.68 -2.11
C ASP A 45 8.13 -23.02 -0.85
N ASP A 46 8.70 -23.32 0.33
CA ASP A 46 8.47 -22.54 1.55
C ASP A 46 8.77 -21.08 1.24
N PRO A 47 7.75 -20.22 1.23
CA PRO A 47 7.89 -18.97 0.53
C PRO A 47 8.64 -17.95 1.42
N GLY A 48 9.04 -18.35 2.64
CA GLY A 48 9.89 -17.59 3.55
C GLY A 48 9.15 -16.41 4.20
N PRO A 49 9.86 -15.54 4.93
CA PRO A 49 9.26 -14.30 5.41
C PRO A 49 8.81 -13.43 4.22
N PRO A 50 7.75 -12.63 4.40
CA PRO A 50 7.28 -11.71 3.37
C PRO A 50 8.37 -10.73 2.97
N GLN A 51 8.72 -10.76 1.69
CA GLN A 51 9.70 -9.84 1.11
C GLN A 51 9.04 -8.50 0.73
N GLY A 52 7.74 -8.54 0.39
CA GLY A 52 6.95 -7.34 0.13
C GLY A 52 6.64 -6.54 1.39
N THR A 53 6.77 -5.22 1.31
CA THR A 53 6.29 -4.30 2.36
C THR A 53 4.76 -4.27 2.42
N ARG A 54 4.20 -3.74 3.51
CA ARG A 54 2.74 -3.48 3.63
C ARG A 54 2.21 -2.64 2.46
N LEU A 55 3.00 -1.64 2.05
CA LEU A 55 2.67 -0.78 0.90
C LEU A 55 2.66 -1.58 -0.41
N TYR A 56 3.63 -2.49 -0.61
CA TYR A 56 3.65 -3.39 -1.78
C TYR A 56 2.35 -4.20 -1.89
N TYR A 57 1.91 -4.85 -0.82
CA TYR A 57 0.70 -5.67 -0.86
C TYR A 57 -0.58 -4.83 -0.99
N ALA A 58 -0.66 -3.67 -0.35
CA ALA A 58 -1.78 -2.75 -0.53
C ALA A 58 -1.89 -2.28 -1.99
N CYS A 59 -0.75 -2.01 -2.63
CA CYS A 59 -0.66 -1.64 -4.04
C CYS A 59 -1.01 -2.81 -4.98
N LEU A 60 -0.53 -4.02 -4.69
CA LEU A 60 -0.85 -5.23 -5.43
C LEU A 60 -2.35 -5.55 -5.40
N LEU A 61 -2.99 -5.36 -4.24
CA LEU A 61 -4.40 -5.67 -4.01
C LEU A 61 -5.36 -4.55 -4.44
N GLY A 62 -4.87 -3.36 -4.80
CA GLY A 62 -5.74 -2.25 -5.22
C GLY A 62 -6.38 -1.47 -4.06
N LEU A 63 -5.78 -1.52 -2.87
CA LEU A 63 -6.34 -0.94 -1.66
C LEU A 63 -5.99 0.55 -1.52
N VAL A 64 -6.80 1.43 -2.12
CA VAL A 64 -6.52 2.88 -2.16
C VAL A 64 -6.40 3.53 -0.78
N THR A 65 -7.36 3.29 0.13
CA THR A 65 -7.37 3.92 1.47
C THR A 65 -6.15 3.49 2.31
N PRO A 66 -5.83 2.19 2.44
CA PRO A 66 -4.60 1.78 3.11
C PRO A 66 -3.32 2.35 2.49
N VAL A 67 -3.27 2.50 1.16
CA VAL A 67 -2.11 3.12 0.49
C VAL A 67 -1.94 4.58 0.92
N GLN A 68 -3.03 5.36 0.94
CA GLN A 68 -2.98 6.76 1.39
C GLN A 68 -2.51 6.87 2.84
N ASP A 69 -3.05 6.04 3.73
CA ASP A 69 -2.69 6.02 5.15
C ASP A 69 -1.22 5.64 5.37
N LEU A 70 -0.75 4.59 4.68
CA LEU A 70 0.64 4.15 4.79
C LEU A 70 1.62 5.23 4.30
N ILE A 71 1.32 5.89 3.17
CA ILE A 71 2.13 6.99 2.66
C ILE A 71 2.09 8.18 3.63
N GLY A 72 0.92 8.54 4.16
CA GLY A 72 0.77 9.62 5.14
C GLY A 72 1.58 9.38 6.43
N LYS A 73 1.78 8.11 6.80
CA LYS A 73 2.62 7.68 7.93
C LYS A 73 4.11 7.57 7.59
N GLY A 74 4.53 7.93 6.37
CA GLY A 74 5.93 7.93 5.95
C GLY A 74 6.43 6.58 5.43
N ALA A 75 5.55 5.71 4.94
CA ALA A 75 5.99 4.50 4.26
C ALA A 75 6.87 4.84 3.05
N ASN A 76 8.05 4.23 2.98
CA ASN A 76 8.98 4.45 1.87
C ASN A 76 8.46 3.78 0.58
N ILE A 77 8.07 4.62 -0.38
CA ILE A 77 7.52 4.24 -1.70
C ILE A 77 8.52 3.41 -2.52
N ASN A 78 9.81 3.68 -2.36
CA ASN A 78 10.89 3.07 -3.15
C ASN A 78 11.48 1.82 -2.49
N THR A 79 10.84 1.29 -1.44
CA THR A 79 11.30 0.07 -0.80
C THR A 79 11.14 -1.13 -1.75
N PRO A 80 12.18 -1.96 -1.90
CA PRO A 80 12.04 -3.23 -2.61
C PRO A 80 10.89 -4.07 -2.05
N GLY A 81 10.16 -4.72 -2.95
CA GLY A 81 8.98 -5.51 -2.71
C GLY A 81 9.20 -6.99 -3.07
N GLY A 82 8.08 -7.70 -3.27
CA GLY A 82 8.10 -9.11 -3.66
C GLY A 82 8.49 -9.32 -5.13
N ARG A 83 7.67 -10.06 -5.88
CA ARG A 83 7.98 -10.46 -7.28
C ARG A 83 8.17 -9.28 -8.24
N TYR A 84 7.46 -8.19 -8.06
CA TYR A 84 7.44 -7.05 -9.00
C TYR A 84 8.32 -5.88 -8.55
N ASP A 85 9.47 -6.14 -7.94
CA ASP A 85 10.47 -5.20 -7.38
C ASP A 85 10.01 -4.11 -6.41
N ASN A 86 8.94 -3.35 -6.63
CA ASN A 86 8.46 -2.31 -5.73
C ASN A 86 6.93 -2.13 -5.80
N ALA A 87 6.39 -1.29 -4.92
CA ALA A 87 4.95 -1.06 -4.81
C ALA A 87 4.32 -0.44 -6.07
N LEU A 88 5.04 0.44 -6.75
CA LEU A 88 4.58 1.11 -7.98
C LEU A 88 4.44 0.12 -9.14
N GLN A 89 5.42 -0.75 -9.31
CA GLN A 89 5.40 -1.79 -10.33
C GLN A 89 4.30 -2.82 -10.05
N ALA A 90 4.11 -3.23 -8.79
CA ALA A 90 3.01 -4.12 -8.40
C ALA A 90 1.62 -3.54 -8.75
N ALA A 91 1.38 -2.26 -8.45
CA ALA A 91 0.13 -1.58 -8.84
C ALA A 91 -0.03 -1.50 -10.37
N SER A 92 1.07 -1.25 -11.08
CA SER A 92 1.08 -1.13 -12.55
C SER A 92 0.74 -2.45 -13.23
N VAL A 93 1.37 -3.56 -12.80
CA VAL A 93 1.12 -4.91 -13.33
C VAL A 93 -0.33 -5.34 -13.13
N ARG A 94 -0.93 -4.96 -12.00
CA ARG A 94 -2.33 -5.28 -11.68
C ARG A 94 -3.35 -4.28 -12.26
N GLY A 95 -2.89 -3.21 -12.91
CA GLY A 95 -3.76 -2.21 -13.56
C GLY A 95 -4.41 -1.21 -12.61
N HIS A 96 -3.89 -1.03 -11.39
CA HIS A 96 -4.44 -0.13 -10.37
C HIS A 96 -4.05 1.33 -10.63
N ASN A 97 -4.56 1.89 -11.72
CA ASN A 97 -4.19 3.21 -12.24
C ASN A 97 -4.32 4.35 -11.23
N GLN A 98 -5.31 4.31 -10.34
CA GLN A 98 -5.49 5.32 -9.29
C GLN A 98 -4.33 5.29 -8.29
N ILE A 99 -3.87 4.11 -7.90
CA ILE A 99 -2.75 3.93 -6.98
C ILE A 99 -1.44 4.34 -7.63
N VAL A 100 -1.25 3.99 -8.92
CA VAL A 100 -0.07 4.41 -9.70
C VAL A 100 0.06 5.94 -9.70
N LYS A 101 -1.03 6.67 -9.97
CA LYS A 101 -1.04 8.13 -9.91
C LYS A 101 -0.67 8.67 -8.53
N LEU A 102 -1.30 8.13 -7.47
CA LEU A 102 -1.02 8.55 -6.09
C LEU A 102 0.46 8.37 -5.70
N LEU A 103 1.08 7.26 -6.10
CA LEU A 103 2.48 6.98 -5.81
C LEU A 103 3.42 7.92 -6.58
N ILE A 104 3.15 8.19 -7.86
CA ILE A 104 3.95 9.11 -8.70
C ILE A 104 3.84 10.55 -8.20
N ASP A 105 2.64 11.01 -7.85
CA ASP A 105 2.42 12.36 -7.33
C ASP A 105 3.20 12.58 -6.02
N LYS A 106 3.28 11.55 -5.17
CA LYS A 106 4.02 11.62 -3.92
C LYS A 106 5.53 11.54 -4.09
N ASP A 107 6.02 10.66 -4.97
CA ASP A 107 7.45 10.55 -5.27
C ASP A 107 7.98 11.85 -5.91
N SER A 108 7.24 12.42 -6.87
CA SER A 108 7.61 13.69 -7.49
C SER A 108 7.58 14.87 -6.53
N ALA A 109 6.58 14.97 -5.64
CA ALA A 109 6.52 16.03 -4.62
C ALA A 109 7.76 16.02 -3.69
N ILE A 110 8.28 14.84 -3.34
CA ILE A 110 9.50 14.69 -2.55
C ILE A 110 10.71 15.26 -3.30
N VAL A 111 10.82 14.99 -4.60
CA VAL A 111 11.92 15.50 -5.44
C VAL A 111 11.85 17.02 -5.61
N TYR A 112 10.65 17.57 -5.82
CA TYR A 112 10.48 19.03 -5.93
C TYR A 112 10.85 19.77 -4.64
N HIS A 113 10.44 19.27 -3.47
CA HIS A 113 10.81 19.87 -2.20
C HIS A 113 12.31 19.77 -1.91
N THR A 114 12.94 18.65 -2.24
CA THR A 114 14.39 18.48 -2.04
C THR A 114 15.22 19.34 -3.00
N GLN A 115 14.82 19.48 -4.26
CA GLN A 115 15.46 20.41 -5.20
C GLN A 115 15.27 21.88 -4.80
N GLN A 116 14.09 22.29 -4.32
CA GLN A 116 13.85 23.65 -3.82
C GLN A 116 14.71 23.98 -2.59
N ALA A 117 14.83 23.05 -1.64
CA ALA A 117 15.65 23.22 -0.46
C ALA A 117 17.15 23.39 -0.81
N LEU A 118 17.67 22.58 -1.74
CA LEU A 118 19.04 22.74 -2.24
C LEU A 118 19.25 24.06 -3.01
N ALA A 119 18.27 24.47 -3.83
CA ALA A 119 18.34 25.72 -4.58
C ALA A 119 18.34 26.97 -3.68
N LEU A 120 17.70 26.91 -2.50
CA LEU A 120 17.76 27.98 -1.50
C LEU A 120 19.11 28.02 -0.77
N LEU A 121 19.70 26.87 -0.45
CA LEU A 121 21.01 26.81 0.21
C LEU A 121 22.14 27.38 -0.67
N LEU A 122 22.09 27.14 -1.98
CA LEU A 122 23.07 27.68 -2.94
C LEU A 122 22.88 29.17 -3.26
N ARG A 123 21.78 29.80 -2.83
CA ARG A 123 21.48 31.22 -3.09
C ARG A 123 21.89 32.15 -1.93
N VAL A 124 22.33 31.60 -0.80
CA VAL A 124 22.69 32.37 0.41
C VAL A 124 24.20 32.24 0.76
N THR A 125 24.98 31.61 -0.11
CA THR A 125 26.45 31.53 -0.04
C THR A 125 27.06 32.17 -1.27
#